data_AF-A0A292GS93-F1
#
_entry.id   AF-A0A292GS93-F1
#
_cell.length_a   1.000
_cell.length_b   1.000
_cell.length_c   1.000
_cell.angle_alpha   90.00
_cell.angle_beta   90.00
_cell.angle_gamma   90.00
#
_symmetry.space_group_name_H-M   'P 1'
#
loop_
_entity.id
_entity.type
_entity.pdbx_description
1 polymer ?
#
loop_
_entity_poly.entity_id
_entity_poly.type
_entity_poly.pdbx_seq_one_letter_code
_entity_poly.pdbx_strand_id
1 'polypeptide(L)'
;MTKATGIGRGRYAANSLPKGLKQYPQAIVDRVRTLYLSGLSQKEVSAEMGIGFKVVQRVMINHGIPRRAQAKRNQIGPANTAWKGDQAQYQALHLRVATLRGKPSNCEQCGTKTASRYEWANLTGNYHDVNDYRRMCVPCHRTYDNQRKRDA
;
A
#
# COMPACT_ATOMS: atom_id res chain seq x y z
N MET A 1 28.16 14.40 26.45
CA MET A 1 28.08 13.65 25.18
C MET A 1 27.13 12.47 25.36
N THR A 2 26.25 12.31 24.38
CA THR A 2 25.42 11.13 24.03
C THR A 2 24.41 10.57 25.04
N LYS A 3 23.16 10.98 24.83
CA LYS A 3 21.93 10.22 25.13
C LYS A 3 21.91 8.89 24.34
N ALA A 4 21.41 7.83 24.96
CA ALA A 4 20.83 6.68 24.25
C ALA A 4 19.71 6.03 25.09
N THR A 5 18.50 6.57 25.02
CA THR A 5 17.27 5.89 25.46
C THR A 5 16.71 5.07 24.30
N GLY A 6 17.19 3.83 24.17
CA GLY A 6 16.59 2.84 23.28
C GLY A 6 15.57 1.98 24.03
N ILE A 7 14.27 2.24 23.84
CA ILE A 7 13.20 1.35 24.31
C ILE A 7 13.17 0.12 23.40
N GLY A 8 13.96 -0.89 23.76
CA GLY A 8 13.95 -2.20 23.11
C GLY A 8 12.63 -2.92 23.42
N ARG A 9 11.76 -3.07 22.42
CA ARG A 9 10.57 -3.93 22.51
C ARG A 9 11.05 -5.39 22.55
N GLY A 10 11.11 -5.96 23.74
CA GLY A 10 11.69 -7.27 24.05
C GLY A 10 11.15 -8.40 23.18
N ARG A 11 12.09 -9.26 22.77
CA ARG A 11 11.87 -10.57 22.16
C ARG A 11 11.54 -11.51 23.32
N TYR A 12 10.34 -12.08 23.38
CA TYR A 12 10.08 -13.17 24.33
C TYR A 12 10.64 -14.47 23.74
N ALA A 13 11.56 -15.09 24.46
CA ALA A 13 12.14 -16.38 24.12
C ALA A 13 11.06 -17.48 24.14
N ALA A 14 11.24 -18.51 23.31
CA ALA A 14 10.20 -19.46 22.94
C ALA A 14 9.62 -20.32 24.08
N ASN A 15 10.19 -20.34 25.29
CA ASN A 15 9.91 -21.39 26.27
C ASN A 15 9.54 -20.93 27.69
N SER A 16 8.91 -19.76 27.88
CA SER A 16 8.11 -19.52 29.11
C SER A 16 7.18 -18.31 28.93
N LEU A 17 5.88 -18.54 29.01
CA LEU A 17 4.90 -17.45 29.06
C LEU A 17 5.04 -16.70 30.39
N PRO A 18 5.06 -15.35 30.40
CA PRO A 18 5.12 -14.60 31.65
C PRO A 18 3.89 -14.89 32.52
N LYS A 19 4.10 -15.03 33.84
CA LYS A 19 3.05 -15.27 34.85
C LYS A 19 2.01 -14.14 34.81
N GLY A 20 0.72 -14.48 34.79
CA GLY A 20 -0.40 -13.52 34.85
C GLY A 20 -1.14 -13.25 33.53
N LEU A 21 -0.81 -13.96 32.44
CA LEU A 21 -1.51 -13.81 31.16
C LEU A 21 -2.87 -14.52 31.17
N LYS A 22 -3.90 -13.84 30.67
CA LYS A 22 -5.24 -14.44 30.45
C LYS A 22 -5.12 -15.65 29.53
N GLN A 23 -5.61 -16.80 30.00
CA GLN A 23 -5.79 -17.99 29.19
C GLN A 23 -7.03 -17.85 28.30
N TYR A 24 -6.92 -18.26 27.05
CA TYR A 24 -8.03 -18.31 26.10
C TYR A 24 -8.40 -19.76 25.79
N PRO A 25 -9.67 -20.05 25.47
CA PRO A 25 -10.10 -21.39 25.03
C PRO A 25 -9.23 -21.90 23.87
N GLN A 26 -8.78 -23.16 23.96
CA GLN A 26 -7.83 -23.74 23.01
C GLN A 26 -8.34 -23.69 21.56
N ALA A 27 -9.64 -23.93 21.36
CA ALA A 27 -10.28 -23.80 20.04
C ALA A 27 -10.10 -22.40 19.40
N ILE A 28 -10.12 -21.33 20.21
CA ILE A 28 -9.88 -19.96 19.73
C ILE A 28 -8.40 -19.80 19.36
N VAL A 29 -7.50 -20.30 20.20
CA VAL A 29 -6.04 -20.23 19.96
C VAL A 29 -5.68 -20.93 18.66
N ASP A 30 -6.19 -22.15 18.45
CA ASP A 30 -5.93 -22.95 17.26
C ASP A 30 -6.51 -22.30 16.01
N ARG A 31 -7.74 -21.77 16.08
CA ARG A 31 -8.35 -21.07 14.95
C ARG A 31 -7.58 -19.79 14.58
N VAL A 32 -7.19 -18.98 15.56
CA VAL A 32 -6.36 -17.77 15.33
C VAL A 32 -5.03 -18.16 14.69
N ARG A 33 -4.37 -19.21 15.20
CA ARG A 33 -3.09 -19.71 14.67
C ARG A 33 -3.24 -20.13 13.21
N THR A 34 -4.22 -20.98 12.91
CA THR A 34 -4.46 -21.48 11.55
C THR A 34 -4.71 -20.35 10.56
N LEU A 35 -5.64 -19.44 10.86
CA LEU A 35 -5.97 -18.33 9.96
C LEU A 35 -4.80 -17.35 9.77
N TYR A 36 -4.07 -17.04 10.85
CA TYR A 36 -2.95 -16.12 10.75
C TYR A 36 -1.78 -16.70 9.94
N LEU A 37 -1.47 -17.99 10.16
CA LEU A 37 -0.40 -18.69 9.44
C LEU A 37 -0.78 -18.99 7.97
N SER A 38 -2.07 -19.06 7.64
CA SER A 38 -2.53 -19.19 6.25
C SER A 38 -2.42 -17.90 5.43
N GLY A 39 -1.93 -16.80 6.02
CA GLY A 39 -1.67 -15.55 5.31
C GLY A 39 -2.70 -14.45 5.51
N LEU A 40 -3.65 -14.60 6.44
CA LEU A 40 -4.50 -13.50 6.86
C LEU A 40 -3.74 -12.53 7.78
N SER A 41 -4.18 -11.28 7.80
CA SER A 41 -3.77 -10.28 8.79
C SER A 41 -4.58 -10.41 10.07
N GLN A 42 -4.11 -9.83 11.17
CA GLN A 42 -4.87 -9.79 12.42
C GLN A 42 -6.26 -9.15 12.26
N LYS A 43 -6.42 -8.19 11.33
CA LYS A 43 -7.72 -7.57 11.03
C LYS A 43 -8.66 -8.54 10.30
N GLU A 44 -8.15 -9.28 9.33
CA GLU A 44 -8.93 -10.29 8.62
C GLU A 44 -9.28 -11.46 9.54
N VAL A 45 -8.35 -11.93 10.39
CA VAL A 45 -8.64 -12.95 11.41
C VAL A 45 -9.73 -12.47 12.36
N SER A 46 -9.67 -11.20 12.78
CA SER A 46 -10.69 -10.58 13.64
C SER A 46 -12.06 -10.57 12.96
N ALA A 47 -12.13 -10.15 11.69
CA ALA A 47 -13.37 -10.13 10.92
C ALA A 47 -13.92 -11.55 10.68
N GLU A 48 -13.07 -12.47 10.24
CA GLU A 48 -13.40 -13.88 9.96
C GLU A 48 -13.96 -14.61 11.18
N MET A 49 -13.38 -14.37 12.35
CA MET A 49 -13.81 -15.02 13.60
C MET A 49 -14.91 -14.25 14.34
N GLY A 50 -15.26 -13.03 13.90
CA GLY A 50 -16.19 -12.17 14.62
C GLY A 50 -15.73 -11.76 16.03
N ILE A 51 -14.42 -11.80 16.32
CA ILE A 51 -13.86 -11.41 17.62
C ILE A 51 -13.09 -10.09 17.53
N GLY A 52 -13.01 -9.36 18.65
CA GLY A 52 -12.32 -8.08 18.68
C GLY A 52 -10.83 -8.17 18.32
N PHE A 53 -10.33 -7.20 17.54
CA PHE A 53 -8.92 -7.13 17.13
C PHE A 53 -7.92 -7.25 18.29
N LYS A 54 -8.24 -6.63 19.44
CA LYS A 54 -7.40 -6.71 20.65
C LYS A 54 -7.40 -8.10 21.29
N VAL A 55 -8.46 -8.88 21.09
CA VAL A 55 -8.51 -10.29 21.51
C VAL A 55 -7.54 -11.10 20.66
N VAL A 56 -7.59 -10.97 19.33
CA VAL A 56 -6.63 -11.62 18.41
C VAL A 56 -5.18 -11.29 18.80
N GLN A 57 -4.89 -10.00 19.00
CA GLN A 57 -3.55 -9.55 19.41
C GLN A 57 -3.09 -10.19 20.72
N ARG A 58 -3.97 -10.26 21.73
CA ARG A 58 -3.67 -10.89 23.02
C ARG A 58 -3.52 -12.39 22.90
N VAL A 59 -4.36 -13.08 22.13
CA VAL A 59 -4.24 -14.52 21.87
C VAL A 59 -2.87 -14.84 21.25
N MET A 60 -2.45 -14.07 20.24
CA MET A 60 -1.15 -14.27 19.62
C MET A 60 0.03 -14.08 20.59
N ILE A 61 0.00 -13.00 21.38
CA ILE A 61 1.06 -12.69 22.35
C ILE A 61 1.08 -13.75 23.47
N ASN A 62 -0.09 -14.06 24.03
CA ASN A 62 -0.21 -14.94 25.20
C ASN A 62 0.03 -16.41 24.88
N HIS A 63 -0.08 -16.82 23.62
CA HIS A 63 0.13 -18.21 23.20
C HIS A 63 1.31 -18.36 22.23
N GLY A 64 2.22 -17.36 22.20
CA GLY A 64 3.47 -17.44 21.47
C GLY A 64 3.32 -17.66 19.96
N ILE A 65 2.23 -17.19 19.35
CA ILE A 65 2.02 -17.34 17.91
C ILE A 65 3.05 -16.45 17.19
N PRO A 66 3.96 -17.03 16.39
CA PRO A 66 5.05 -16.28 15.77
C PRO A 66 4.49 -15.24 14.80
N ARG A 67 5.17 -14.10 14.68
CA ARG A 67 4.84 -13.12 13.65
C ARG A 67 5.12 -13.73 12.29
N ARG A 68 4.17 -13.61 11.37
CA ARG A 68 4.37 -14.03 9.99
C ARG A 68 5.45 -13.17 9.33
N ALA A 69 6.15 -13.74 8.34
CA ALA A 69 6.97 -12.96 7.44
C ALA A 69 6.10 -11.90 6.71
N GLN A 70 6.67 -10.73 6.45
CA GLN A 70 5.95 -9.68 5.74
C GLN A 70 5.71 -10.13 4.28
N ALA A 71 4.48 -10.56 3.97
CA ALA A 71 4.06 -10.84 2.60
C ALA A 71 3.63 -9.53 1.91
N LYS A 72 4.05 -9.35 0.65
CA LYS A 72 3.58 -8.25 -0.20
C LYS A 72 2.09 -8.46 -0.51
N ARG A 73 1.26 -7.47 -0.20
CA ARG A 73 -0.18 -7.49 -0.48
C ARG A 73 -0.48 -6.79 -1.80
N ASN A 74 -1.62 -7.10 -2.41
CA ASN A 74 -2.18 -6.22 -3.42
C ASN A 74 -2.47 -4.86 -2.77
N GLN A 75 -1.82 -3.81 -3.25
CA GLN A 75 -1.93 -2.43 -2.75
C GLN A 75 -2.31 -1.49 -3.90
N ILE A 76 -3.13 -1.99 -4.82
CA ILE A 76 -3.67 -1.22 -5.95
C ILE A 76 -5.13 -0.86 -5.64
N GLY A 77 -5.53 0.36 -6.00
CA GLY A 77 -6.91 0.80 -5.83
C GLY A 77 -7.37 0.76 -4.37
N PRO A 78 -8.64 0.42 -4.10
CA PRO A 78 -9.20 0.34 -2.74
C PRO A 78 -8.50 -0.65 -1.80
N ALA A 79 -7.71 -1.60 -2.31
CA ALA A 79 -6.92 -2.50 -1.48
C ALA A 79 -5.73 -1.81 -0.79
N ASN A 80 -5.33 -0.62 -1.28
CA ASN A 80 -4.34 0.22 -0.63
C ASN A 80 -4.98 0.99 0.53
N THR A 81 -4.43 0.86 1.74
CA THR A 81 -4.95 1.61 2.90
C THR A 81 -4.81 3.12 2.77
N ALA A 82 -3.92 3.60 1.89
CA ALA A 82 -3.75 5.01 1.56
C ALA A 82 -4.57 5.44 0.32
N TRP A 83 -5.44 4.59 -0.21
CA TRP A 83 -6.31 4.93 -1.35
C TRP A 83 -7.21 6.11 -1.02
N LYS A 84 -7.18 7.13 -1.87
CA LYS A 84 -7.96 8.35 -1.69
C LYS A 84 -9.25 8.41 -2.52
N GLY A 85 -9.54 7.39 -3.34
CA GLY A 85 -10.71 7.40 -4.23
C GLY A 85 -10.72 8.67 -5.10
N ASP A 86 -11.83 9.40 -5.06
CA ASP A 86 -11.99 10.64 -5.84
C ASP A 86 -11.31 11.86 -5.19
N GLN A 87 -10.87 11.75 -3.94
CA GLN A 87 -10.13 12.82 -3.25
C GLN A 87 -8.62 12.77 -3.56
N ALA A 88 -8.21 11.97 -4.54
CA ALA A 88 -6.81 11.86 -4.95
C ALA A 88 -6.35 13.13 -5.64
N GLN A 89 -5.18 13.63 -5.23
CA GLN A 89 -4.56 14.82 -5.81
C GLN A 89 -3.73 14.47 -7.05
N TYR A 90 -3.33 15.50 -7.81
CA TYR A 90 -2.59 15.41 -9.08
C TYR A 90 -1.50 14.32 -9.12
N GLN A 91 -0.61 14.29 -8.11
CA GLN A 91 0.49 13.32 -8.07
C GLN A 91 0.00 11.88 -7.90
N ALA A 92 -1.03 11.67 -7.06
CA ALA A 92 -1.62 10.35 -6.87
C ALA A 92 -2.33 9.87 -8.14
N LEU A 93 -2.99 10.78 -8.87
CA LEU A 93 -3.62 10.48 -10.16
C LEU A 93 -2.56 10.06 -11.21
N HIS A 94 -1.43 10.76 -11.30
CA HIS A 94 -0.32 10.36 -12.18
C HIS A 94 0.26 8.99 -11.81
N LEU A 95 0.37 8.67 -10.52
CA LEU A 95 0.81 7.34 -10.08
C LEU A 95 -0.18 6.23 -10.47
N ARG A 96 -1.50 6.52 -10.53
CA ARG A 96 -2.49 5.56 -11.03
C ARG A 96 -2.25 5.22 -12.49
N VAL A 97 -2.06 6.24 -13.32
CA VAL A 97 -1.77 6.06 -14.76
C VAL A 97 -0.50 5.22 -14.92
N ALA A 98 0.58 5.56 -14.21
CA ALA A 98 1.82 4.81 -14.29
C ALA A 98 1.71 3.36 -13.78
N THR A 99 0.87 3.10 -12.79
CA THR A 99 0.64 1.75 -12.24
C THR A 99 -0.14 0.88 -13.22
N LEU A 100 -1.16 1.44 -13.89
CA LEU A 100 -2.04 0.70 -14.80
C LEU A 100 -1.50 0.59 -16.22
N ARG A 101 -0.89 1.67 -16.72
CA ARG A 101 -0.43 1.79 -18.12
C ARG A 101 1.09 1.70 -18.26
N GLY A 102 1.82 1.54 -17.15
CA GLY A 102 3.26 1.45 -17.13
C GLY A 102 3.98 2.81 -17.18
N LYS A 103 5.31 2.75 -17.16
CA LYS A 103 6.15 3.94 -17.34
C LYS A 103 6.17 4.33 -18.82
N PRO A 104 6.03 5.62 -19.16
CA PRO A 104 6.11 6.06 -20.54
C PRO A 104 7.54 5.90 -21.07
N SER A 105 7.69 5.39 -22.30
CA SER A 105 8.99 5.06 -22.91
C SER A 105 9.20 5.67 -24.31
N ASN A 106 8.19 6.34 -24.85
CA ASN A 106 8.21 6.98 -26.17
C ASN A 106 7.25 8.18 -26.16
N CYS A 107 7.47 9.12 -27.07
CA CYS A 107 6.56 10.23 -27.30
C CYS A 107 5.55 9.86 -28.39
N GLU A 108 4.26 9.90 -28.07
CA GLU A 108 3.17 9.68 -29.03
C GLU A 108 2.86 10.96 -29.83
N GLN A 109 3.37 12.13 -29.41
CA GLN A 109 3.17 13.40 -30.10
C GLN A 109 4.17 13.64 -31.24
N CYS A 110 5.47 13.40 -31.01
CA CYS A 110 6.52 13.60 -32.01
C CYS A 110 7.24 12.31 -32.44
N GLY A 111 6.82 11.16 -31.91
CA GLY A 111 7.39 9.85 -32.25
C GLY A 111 8.75 9.54 -31.63
N THR A 112 9.42 10.49 -30.95
CA THR A 112 10.77 10.26 -30.43
C THR A 112 10.82 9.12 -29.40
N LYS A 113 11.88 8.33 -29.49
CA LYS A 113 12.26 7.27 -28.54
C LYS A 113 13.60 7.56 -27.84
N THR A 114 14.23 8.70 -28.12
CA THR A 114 15.56 9.08 -27.62
C THR A 114 15.56 10.25 -26.63
N ALA A 115 14.40 10.76 -26.23
CA ALA A 115 14.31 11.82 -25.23
C ALA A 115 14.82 11.35 -23.86
N SER A 116 15.35 12.30 -23.07
CA SER A 116 15.87 12.03 -21.72
C SER A 116 14.80 11.58 -20.72
N ARG A 117 13.56 12.06 -20.89
CA ARG A 117 12.41 11.70 -20.05
C ARG A 117 11.10 11.76 -20.81
N TYR A 118 10.22 10.84 -20.47
CA TYR A 118 8.83 10.82 -20.91
C TYR A 118 7.90 10.95 -19.70
N GLU A 119 6.75 11.56 -19.93
CA GLU A 119 5.72 11.85 -18.93
C GLU A 119 4.34 11.47 -19.48
N TRP A 120 3.41 11.23 -18.57
CA TRP A 120 2.00 11.13 -18.90
C TRP A 120 1.41 12.54 -18.90
N ALA A 121 0.94 13.00 -20.06
CA ALA A 121 0.29 14.29 -20.24
C ALA A 121 -1.23 14.10 -20.28
N ASN A 122 -1.99 14.77 -19.42
CA ASN A 122 -3.45 14.69 -19.42
C ASN A 122 -4.04 15.54 -20.57
N LEU A 123 -4.99 14.98 -21.31
CA LEU A 123 -5.46 15.56 -22.57
C LEU A 123 -6.65 16.51 -22.40
N THR A 124 -7.62 16.20 -21.55
CA THR A 124 -8.87 17.00 -21.49
C THR A 124 -9.05 17.75 -20.16
N GLY A 125 -8.30 17.41 -19.13
CA GLY A 125 -8.49 17.86 -17.76
C GLY A 125 -9.16 16.81 -16.89
N ASN A 126 -9.59 15.68 -17.47
CA ASN A 126 -10.18 14.58 -16.73
C ASN A 126 -9.09 13.68 -16.12
N TYR A 127 -8.45 14.16 -15.05
CA TYR A 127 -7.36 13.44 -14.37
C TYR A 127 -7.77 12.09 -13.75
N HIS A 128 -9.06 11.78 -13.64
CA HIS A 128 -9.54 10.50 -13.11
C HIS A 128 -9.56 9.40 -14.17
N ASP A 129 -9.70 9.75 -15.45
CA ASP A 129 -9.66 8.79 -16.54
C ASP A 129 -8.20 8.48 -16.92
N VAL A 130 -7.77 7.25 -16.64
CA VAL A 130 -6.41 6.79 -16.95
C VAL A 130 -6.13 6.74 -18.45
N ASN A 131 -7.17 6.71 -19.28
CA ASN A 131 -7.07 6.72 -20.74
C ASN A 131 -7.03 8.14 -21.31
N ASP A 132 -7.38 9.17 -20.53
CA ASP A 132 -7.26 10.59 -20.89
C ASP A 132 -5.81 11.12 -20.79
N TYR A 133 -4.84 10.23 -21.00
CA TYR A 133 -3.41 10.55 -20.93
C TYR A 133 -2.68 10.05 -22.16
N ARG A 134 -1.72 10.84 -22.62
CA ARG A 134 -0.81 10.51 -23.72
C ARG A 134 0.63 10.49 -23.23
N ARG A 135 1.46 9.59 -23.77
CA ARG A 135 2.90 9.59 -23.45
C ARG A 135 3.56 10.70 -24.24
N MET A 136 4.25 11.63 -23.57
CA MET A 136 4.94 12.73 -24.23
C MET A 136 6.37 12.87 -23.71
N CYS A 137 7.30 13.29 -24.57
CA CYS A 137 8.57 13.82 -24.09
C CYS A 137 8.33 15.17 -23.40
N VAL A 138 9.22 15.54 -22.47
CA VAL A 138 9.10 16.80 -21.71
C VAL A 138 8.91 18.04 -22.61
N PRO A 139 9.61 18.20 -23.74
CA PRO A 139 9.36 19.33 -24.64
C PRO A 139 7.93 19.37 -25.19
N CYS A 140 7.44 18.26 -25.76
CA CYS A 140 6.08 18.19 -26.29
C CYS A 140 5.03 18.41 -25.20
N HIS A 141 5.25 17.87 -24.01
CA HIS A 141 4.34 18.04 -22.88
C HIS A 141 4.22 19.52 -22.48
N ARG A 142 5.35 20.22 -22.33
CA ARG A 142 5.36 21.65 -21.99
C ARG A 142 4.69 22.50 -23.07
N THR A 143 4.97 22.21 -24.35
CA THR A 143 4.32 22.92 -25.46
C THR A 143 2.81 22.71 -25.42
N TYR A 144 2.37 21.48 -25.18
CA TYR A 144 0.96 21.14 -25.08
C TYR A 144 0.26 21.90 -23.93
N ASP A 145 0.83 21.86 -22.73
CA ASP A 145 0.27 22.56 -21.56
C ASP A 145 0.22 24.07 -21.76
N ASN A 146 1.28 24.65 -22.33
CA ASN A 146 1.34 26.08 -22.62
C ASN A 146 0.30 26.49 -23.67
N GLN A 147 0.06 25.65 -24.68
CA GLN A 147 -0.98 25.90 -25.66
C GLN A 147 -2.37 25.88 -25.00
N ARG A 148 -2.66 24.86 -24.18
CA ARG A 148 -3.92 24.78 -23.44
C ARG A 148 -4.17 25.98 -22.52
N LYS A 149 -3.12 26.55 -21.92
CA LYS A 149 -3.24 27.76 -21.09
C LYS A 149 -3.54 29.03 -21.89
N ARG A 150 -3.17 29.07 -23.18
CA ARG A 150 -3.46 30.20 -24.07
C ARG A 150 -4.89 30.13 -24.61
N ASP A 151 -5.41 28.92 -24.77
CA ASP A 151 -6.73 28.65 -25.35
C ASP A 151 -7.87 28.65 -24.31
N ALA A 152 -7.54 28.78 -23.02
CA ALA A 152 -8.48 28.82 -21.89
C ALA A 152 -8.68 30.24 -21.38
#